data_AF-A0A397HUE4-F1
#
_entry.id   AF-A0A397HUE4-F1
#
_cell.length_a   1.000
_cell.length_b   1.000
_cell.length_c   1.000
_cell.angle_alpha   90.00
_cell.angle_beta   90.00
_cell.angle_gamma   90.00
#
_symmetry.space_group_name_H-M   'P 1'
#
loop_
_entity.id
_entity.type
_entity.pdbx_description
1 polymer ?
#
loop_
_entity_poly.entity_id
_entity_poly.type
_entity_poly.pdbx_seq_one_letter_code
_entity_poly.pdbx_strand_id
1 'polypeptide(L)'
;MTNHKDIESALVEVIRVSYSQGTKKYDKIGASYVNYLKTLQRKRDPEDHVRYVAKQRVPNEETYKERMADFKDWYNEEVYVSLEKLYKLYFELASQEEVIEKRSKEKVNDILQKIHGLEL
;
A
#
# COMPACT_ATOMS: atom_id res chain seq x y z
N MET A 1 -13.26 5.09 0.74
CA MET A 1 -11.83 5.48 0.83
C MET A 1 -11.12 4.37 1.54
N THR A 2 -10.08 3.83 0.91
CA THR A 2 -9.19 2.81 1.49
C THR A 2 -8.53 3.36 2.75
N ASN A 3 -8.51 2.57 3.83
CA ASN A 3 -7.93 2.93 5.13
C ASN A 3 -7.16 1.74 5.75
N HIS A 4 -6.58 1.91 6.93
CA HIS A 4 -5.77 0.84 7.56
C HIS A 4 -6.57 -0.44 7.87
N LYS A 5 -7.89 -0.39 8.10
CA LYS A 5 -8.72 -1.59 8.35
C LYS A 5 -8.91 -2.43 7.11
N ASP A 6 -8.97 -1.81 5.94
CA ASP A 6 -9.00 -2.52 4.66
C ASP A 6 -7.67 -3.28 4.45
N ILE A 7 -6.55 -2.63 4.79
CA ILE A 7 -5.21 -3.26 4.77
C ILE A 7 -5.11 -4.41 5.77
N GLU A 8 -5.56 -4.24 7.02
CA GLU A 8 -5.58 -5.32 8.02
C GLU A 8 -6.38 -6.53 7.53
N SER A 9 -7.54 -6.30 6.93
CA SER A 9 -8.40 -7.35 6.40
C SER A 9 -7.74 -8.11 5.24
N ALA A 10 -7.13 -7.39 4.30
CA ALA A 10 -6.39 -7.99 3.18
C ALA A 10 -5.15 -8.77 3.67
N LEU A 11 -4.45 -8.28 4.70
CA LEU A 11 -3.35 -9.03 5.32
C LEU A 11 -3.82 -10.36 5.90
N VAL A 12 -4.97 -10.38 6.59
CA VAL A 12 -5.54 -11.62 7.13
C VAL A 12 -5.88 -12.61 6.01
N GLU A 13 -6.41 -12.13 4.88
CA GLU A 13 -6.66 -12.97 3.70
C GLU A 13 -5.37 -13.59 3.16
N VAL A 14 -4.32 -12.78 2.91
CA VAL A 14 -3.02 -13.28 2.45
C VAL A 14 -2.43 -14.31 3.43
N ILE A 15 -2.53 -14.07 4.73
CA ILE A 15 -2.05 -15.00 5.77
C ILE A 15 -2.79 -16.33 5.67
N ARG A 16 -4.13 -16.30 5.61
CA ARG A 16 -4.95 -17.52 5.54
C ARG A 16 -4.66 -18.32 4.28
N VAL A 17 -4.66 -17.65 3.12
CA VAL A 17 -4.42 -18.27 1.82
C VAL A 17 -3.00 -18.82 1.74
N SER A 18 -2.01 -18.14 2.30
CA SER A 18 -0.63 -18.64 2.33
C SER A 18 -0.51 -19.92 3.15
N TYR A 19 -1.05 -19.96 4.37
CA TYR A 19 -0.96 -21.15 5.21
C TYR A 19 -1.81 -22.33 4.69
N SER A 20 -2.90 -22.08 3.96
CA SER A 20 -3.71 -23.16 3.37
C SER A 20 -2.98 -23.95 2.29
N GLN A 21 -1.89 -23.41 1.72
CA GLN A 21 -1.12 -24.10 0.68
C GLN A 21 -0.31 -25.29 1.21
N GLY A 22 -0.08 -25.38 2.53
CA GLY A 22 0.56 -26.54 3.16
C GLY A 22 2.02 -26.78 2.76
N THR A 23 2.76 -25.75 2.32
CA THR A 23 4.19 -25.87 2.00
C THR A 23 5.05 -24.84 2.73
N LYS A 24 6.30 -25.21 3.04
CA LYS A 24 7.28 -24.33 3.70
C LYS A 24 7.51 -23.00 2.97
N LYS A 25 7.35 -22.98 1.64
CA LYS A 25 7.46 -21.75 0.85
C LYS A 25 6.36 -20.77 1.24
N TYR A 26 5.13 -21.25 1.32
CA TYR A 26 3.98 -20.42 1.64
C TYR A 26 3.86 -20.12 3.15
N ASP A 27 4.35 -21.01 4.01
CA ASP A 27 4.44 -20.73 5.45
C ASP A 27 5.36 -19.53 5.76
N LYS A 28 6.46 -19.38 4.99
CA LYS A 28 7.41 -18.26 5.16
C LYS A 28 6.78 -16.91 4.79
N ILE A 29 6.03 -16.84 3.70
CA ILE A 29 5.32 -15.62 3.32
C ILE A 29 4.18 -15.32 4.29
N GLY A 30 3.40 -16.33 4.69
CA GLY A 30 2.37 -16.20 5.72
C GLY A 30 2.94 -15.63 7.03
N ALA A 31 4.07 -16.16 7.51
CA ALA A 31 4.74 -15.67 8.72
C ALA A 31 5.21 -14.21 8.58
N SER A 32 5.68 -13.82 7.40
CA SER A 32 6.12 -12.45 7.11
C SER A 32 4.95 -11.46 7.21
N TYR A 33 3.79 -11.82 6.66
CA TYR A 33 2.57 -11.00 6.77
C TYR A 33 1.96 -11.02 8.18
N VAL A 34 2.06 -12.12 8.94
CA VAL A 34 1.70 -12.15 10.37
C VAL A 34 2.51 -11.14 11.17
N ASN A 35 3.83 -11.09 10.95
CA ASN A 35 4.70 -10.14 11.64
C ASN A 35 4.36 -8.70 11.28
N TYR A 36 4.03 -8.44 10.01
CA TYR A 36 3.61 -7.12 9.58
C TYR A 36 2.25 -6.71 10.19
N LEU A 37 1.25 -7.61 10.20
CA LEU A 37 -0.05 -7.35 10.84
C LEU A 37 0.11 -7.01 12.33
N LYS A 38 0.91 -7.79 13.06
CA LYS A 38 1.22 -7.51 14.48
C LYS A 38 1.91 -6.16 14.67
N THR A 39 2.78 -5.79 13.73
CA THR A 39 3.46 -4.49 13.77
C THR A 39 2.47 -3.35 13.56
N LEU A 40 1.59 -3.47 12.57
CA LEU A 40 0.55 -2.49 12.26
C LEU A 40 -0.40 -2.28 13.44
N GLN A 41 -0.90 -3.36 14.05
CA GLN A 41 -1.81 -3.32 15.20
C GLN A 41 -1.21 -2.66 16.45
N ARG A 42 0.12 -2.56 16.53
CA ARG A 42 0.84 -1.92 17.64
C ARG A 42 1.20 -0.46 17.37
N LYS A 43 0.95 0.05 16.15
CA LYS A 43 1.24 1.45 15.84
C LYS A 43 0.27 2.36 16.59
N ARG A 44 0.81 3.44 17.15
CA ARG A 44 0.01 4.52 17.73
C ARG A 44 -0.91 5.15 16.69
N ASP A 45 -0.43 5.26 15.46
CA ASP A 45 -1.18 5.71 14.30
C ASP A 45 -1.04 4.68 13.16
N PRO A 46 -1.97 3.72 13.06
CA PRO A 46 -1.98 2.73 11.99
C PRO A 46 -2.25 3.36 10.61
N GLU A 47 -2.98 4.47 10.56
CA GLU A 47 -3.38 5.12 9.30
C GLU A 47 -2.18 5.78 8.62
N ASP A 48 -1.41 6.57 9.37
CA ASP A 48 -0.15 7.13 8.88
C ASP A 48 0.84 6.02 8.48
N HIS A 49 0.91 4.95 9.26
CA HIS A 49 1.82 3.85 8.97
C HIS A 49 1.50 3.15 7.64
N VAL A 50 0.23 2.85 7.35
CA VAL A 50 -0.12 2.20 6.07
C VAL A 50 0.12 3.10 4.87
N ARG A 51 -0.07 4.43 5.01
CA ARG A 51 0.26 5.40 3.95
C ARG A 51 1.76 5.44 3.68
N TYR A 52 2.57 5.47 4.72
CA TYR A 52 4.03 5.38 4.59
C TYR A 52 4.42 4.08 3.86
N VAL A 53 3.88 2.94 4.27
CA VAL A 53 4.18 1.65 3.64
C VAL A 53 3.70 1.58 2.19
N ALA A 54 2.53 2.16 1.89
CA ALA A 54 2.00 2.25 0.53
C ALA A 54 2.99 2.94 -0.41
N LYS A 55 3.48 4.13 -0.03
CA LYS A 55 4.50 4.89 -0.78
C LYS A 55 5.79 4.11 -1.00
N GLN A 56 6.21 3.30 -0.02
CA GLN A 56 7.42 2.48 -0.14
C GLN A 56 7.24 1.26 -1.04
N ARG A 57 6.07 0.61 -1.00
CA ARG A 57 5.83 -0.65 -1.72
C ARG A 57 5.39 -0.44 -3.16
N VAL A 58 4.60 0.60 -3.41
CA VAL A 58 3.98 0.92 -4.70
C VAL A 58 3.91 2.44 -4.86
N PRO A 59 5.07 3.11 -5.04
CA PRO A 59 5.13 4.55 -5.22
C PRO A 59 4.42 5.04 -6.50
N ASN A 60 4.29 4.17 -7.51
CA ASN A 60 3.69 4.49 -8.79
C ASN A 60 3.16 3.21 -9.48
N GLU A 61 2.52 3.39 -10.63
CA GLU A 61 1.90 2.30 -11.41
C GLU A 61 2.92 1.31 -11.97
N GLU A 62 4.11 1.78 -12.36
CA GLU A 62 5.18 0.93 -12.90
C GLU A 62 5.66 -0.07 -11.86
N THR A 63 6.01 0.40 -10.65
CA THR A 63 6.41 -0.48 -9.54
C THR A 63 5.30 -1.44 -9.13
N TYR A 64 4.03 -1.03 -9.23
CA TYR A 64 2.90 -1.93 -9.01
C TYR A 64 2.87 -3.05 -10.05
N LYS A 65 2.98 -2.72 -11.35
CA LYS A 65 2.96 -3.70 -12.45
C LYS A 65 4.11 -4.68 -12.36
N GLU A 66 5.33 -4.21 -12.11
CA GLU A 66 6.51 -5.06 -11.91
C GLU A 66 6.30 -6.04 -10.76
N ARG A 67 5.78 -5.55 -9.62
CA ARG A 67 5.52 -6.41 -8.47
C ARG A 67 4.46 -7.48 -8.77
N MET A 68 3.40 -7.14 -9.51
CA MET A 68 2.38 -8.11 -9.89
C MET A 68 2.93 -9.17 -10.84
N ALA A 69 3.81 -8.79 -11.77
CA ALA A 69 4.51 -9.75 -12.62
C ALA A 69 5.38 -10.73 -11.79
N ASP A 70 6.20 -10.21 -10.87
CA ASP A 70 7.01 -11.03 -9.97
C ASP A 70 6.15 -12.02 -9.16
N PHE A 71 5.04 -11.55 -8.59
CA PHE A 71 4.15 -12.39 -7.80
C PHE A 71 3.48 -13.48 -8.63
N LYS A 72 3.12 -13.17 -9.88
CA LYS A 72 2.51 -14.13 -10.81
C LYS A 72 3.48 -15.26 -11.17
N ASP A 73 4.77 -14.93 -11.31
CA ASP A 73 5.81 -15.92 -11.58
C ASP A 73 6.16 -16.75 -10.35
N TRP A 74 6.10 -16.13 -9.16
CA TRP A 74 6.57 -16.76 -7.94
C TRP A 74 5.51 -17.56 -7.20
N TYR A 75 4.23 -17.21 -7.33
CA TYR A 75 3.16 -17.79 -6.52
C TYR A 75 2.07 -18.40 -7.38
N ASN A 76 1.37 -19.38 -6.82
CA ASN A 76 0.18 -19.92 -7.47
C ASN A 76 -0.95 -18.89 -7.49
N GLU A 77 -2.00 -19.21 -8.25
CA GLU A 77 -3.12 -18.29 -8.51
C GLU A 77 -3.80 -17.80 -7.22
N GLU A 78 -4.07 -18.69 -6.26
CA GLU A 78 -4.76 -18.30 -5.02
C GLU A 78 -3.96 -17.26 -4.22
N VAL A 79 -2.66 -17.53 -4.01
CA VAL A 79 -1.79 -16.60 -3.27
C VAL A 79 -1.60 -15.32 -4.06
N TYR A 80 -1.40 -15.40 -5.38
CA TYR A 80 -1.31 -14.24 -6.27
C TYR A 80 -2.53 -13.33 -6.13
N VAL A 81 -3.74 -13.86 -6.24
CA VAL A 81 -4.99 -13.08 -6.15
C VAL A 81 -5.10 -12.37 -4.80
N SER A 82 -4.73 -13.04 -3.70
CA SER A 82 -4.74 -12.41 -2.37
C SER A 82 -3.72 -11.26 -2.25
N LEU A 83 -2.54 -11.41 -2.87
CA LEU A 83 -1.50 -10.38 -2.90
C LEU A 83 -1.90 -9.21 -3.80
N GLU A 84 -2.50 -9.47 -4.95
CA GLU A 84 -2.99 -8.44 -5.87
C GLU A 84 -4.03 -7.54 -5.19
N LYS A 85 -4.99 -8.13 -4.47
CA LYS A 85 -5.96 -7.38 -3.65
C LYS A 85 -5.25 -6.46 -2.66
N LEU A 86 -4.30 -6.99 -1.89
CA LEU A 86 -3.55 -6.21 -0.91
C LEU A 86 -2.75 -5.06 -1.56
N TYR A 87 -2.09 -5.32 -2.68
CA TYR A 87 -1.23 -4.34 -3.35
C TYR A 87 -2.03 -3.27 -4.10
N LYS A 88 -3.23 -3.61 -4.58
CA LYS A 88 -4.16 -2.63 -5.12
C LYS A 88 -4.59 -1.61 -4.06
N LEU A 89 -4.86 -2.05 -2.83
CA LEU A 89 -5.17 -1.15 -1.72
C LEU A 89 -3.99 -0.22 -1.38
N TYR A 90 -2.76 -0.73 -1.41
CA TYR A 90 -1.58 0.13 -1.25
C TYR A 90 -1.46 1.14 -2.38
N PHE A 91 -1.70 0.74 -3.64
CA PHE A 91 -1.62 1.65 -4.79
C PHE A 91 -2.66 2.77 -4.69
N GLU A 92 -3.89 2.45 -4.26
CA GLU A 92 -4.94 3.44 -4.02
C GLU A 92 -4.56 4.43 -2.91
N LEU A 93 -3.95 3.95 -1.81
CA LEU A 93 -3.47 4.80 -0.72
C LEU A 93 -2.34 5.74 -1.18
N ALA A 94 -1.37 5.23 -1.93
CA ALA A 94 -0.27 6.04 -2.46
C ALA A 94 -0.78 7.14 -3.40
N SER A 95 -1.72 6.79 -4.29
CA SER A 95 -2.32 7.71 -5.26
C SER A 95 -3.13 8.83 -4.60
N GLN A 96 -3.90 8.51 -3.54
CA GLN A 96 -4.64 9.52 -2.79
C GLN A 96 -3.71 10.57 -2.16
N GLU A 97 -2.58 10.13 -1.62
CA GLU A 97 -1.60 11.01 -0.99
C GLU A 97 -0.92 11.92 -2.02
N GLU A 98 -0.60 11.41 -3.21
CA GLU A 98 -0.07 12.22 -4.31
C GLU A 98 -1.03 13.35 -4.73
N VAL A 99 -2.34 13.04 -4.81
CA VAL A 99 -3.39 14.04 -5.11
C VAL A 99 -3.47 15.11 -4.01
N ILE A 100 -3.38 14.71 -2.73
CA ILE A 100 -3.39 15.65 -1.59
C ILE A 100 -2.16 16.56 -1.62
N GLU A 101 -0.98 16.00 -1.89
CA GLU A 101 0.26 16.77 -1.99
C GLU A 101 0.23 17.77 -3.16
N LYS A 102 -0.24 17.36 -4.34
CA LYS A 102 -0.39 18.23 -5.52
C LYS A 102 -1.31 19.41 -5.20
N ARG A 103 -2.50 19.13 -4.66
CA ARG A 103 -3.47 20.16 -4.27
C ARG A 103 -2.92 21.13 -3.22
N SER A 104 -2.13 20.62 -2.28
CA SER A 104 -1.50 21.44 -1.25
C SER A 104 -0.45 22.40 -1.83
N LYS A 105 0.38 21.92 -2.76
CA LYS A 105 1.37 22.74 -3.48
C LYS A 105 0.71 23.82 -4.33
N GLU A 106 -0.34 23.47 -5.07
CA GLU A 106 -1.12 24.42 -5.86
C GLU A 106 -1.71 25.54 -4.99
N LYS A 107 -2.29 25.17 -3.83
CA LYS A 107 -2.86 26.15 -2.89
C LYS A 107 -1.79 27.08 -2.30
N VAL A 108 -0.61 26.56 -1.95
CA VAL A 108 0.50 27.38 -1.48
C VAL A 108 0.95 28.35 -2.58
N ASN A 109 1.09 27.87 -3.82
CA ASN A 109 1.48 28.72 -4.94
C ASN A 109 0.45 29.84 -5.21
N ASP A 110 -0.85 29.55 -5.16
CA ASP A 110 -1.92 30.55 -5.31
C ASP A 110 -1.87 31.61 -4.19
N ILE A 111 -1.63 31.20 -2.94
CA ILE A 111 -1.45 32.14 -1.82
C ILE A 111 -0.21 33.02 -2.04
N LEU A 112 0.92 32.44 -2.44
CA LEU A 112 2.15 33.19 -2.68
C LEU A 112 2.00 34.18 -3.85
N GLN A 113 1.33 33.79 -4.94
CA GLN A 113 1.01 34.69 -6.06
C GLN A 113 0.16 35.88 -5.62
N LYS A 114 -0.84 35.65 -4.75
CA LYS A 114 -1.71 36.72 -4.20
C LYS A 114 -0.99 37.65 -3.23
N ILE A 115 -0.01 37.14 -2.47
CA ILE A 115 0.80 37.95 -1.55
C ILE A 115 1.83 38.79 -2.30
N HIS A 116 2.39 38.28 -3.40
CA HIS A 116 3.52 38.93 -4.07
C HIS A 116 3.16 40.06 -5.04
N GLY A 117 1.90 40.25 -5.44
CA GLY A 117 1.47 41.44 -6.19
C GLY A 117 2.32 41.82 -7.43
N LEU A 118 3.07 40.89 -8.00
CA LEU A 118 3.92 41.10 -9.17
C LEU A 118 3.75 39.89 -10.08
N GLU A 119 3.14 40.18 -11.23
CA GLU A 119 3.19 39.38 -12.44
C GLU A 119 4.65 38.96 -12.70
N LEU A 120 4.88 37.68 -13.03
CA LEU A 120 6.13 37.25 -13.64
C LEU A 120 6.21 37.76 -15.09
#